data_AF-A0A6S7JQD3-F1
#
_entry.id   AF-A0A6S7JQD3-F1
#
_cell.length_a   1.000
_cell.length_b   1.000
_cell.length_c   1.000
_cell.angle_alpha   90.00
_cell.angle_beta   90.00
_cell.angle_gamma   90.00
#
_symmetry.space_group_name_H-M   'P 1'
#
loop_
_entity.id
_entity.type
_entity.pdbx_description
1 polymer ?
#
loop_
_entity_poly.entity_id
_entity_poly.type
_entity_poly.pdbx_seq_one_letter_code
_entity_poly.pdbx_strand_id
1 'polypeptide(L)'
;MIDSGSNISLMSKATVKRLGLEGPELHMTMNLAGGKQKSETSQQIEISLAPINDDQIIKTVHVLTVQKPCSAAKWISKAAVKNYPHLESIVDKLHLNGGSIDLLIGTDFPAAFVDIHIKQSELGGPIAKRNCFG
;
A
#
# COMPACT_ATOMS: atom_id res chain seq x y z
N MET A 1 -1.19 -1.02 0.62
CA MET A 1 -0.99 -0.08 -0.51
C MET A 1 0.49 0.04 -0.76
N ILE A 2 0.93 0.11 -2.01
CA ILE A 2 2.33 0.42 -2.36
C ILE A 2 2.33 1.85 -2.90
N ASP A 3 3.14 2.71 -2.31
CA ASP A 3 3.07 4.16 -2.53
C ASP A 3 4.46 4.76 -2.73
N SER A 4 4.77 5.12 -3.97
CA SER A 4 6.04 5.75 -4.34
C SER A 4 6.16 7.20 -3.85
N GLY A 5 5.06 7.80 -3.39
CA GLY A 5 5.05 9.13 -2.77
C GLY A 5 5.47 9.11 -1.29
N SER A 6 5.59 7.93 -0.68
CA SER A 6 6.06 7.76 0.69
C SER A 6 7.48 7.21 0.70
N ASN A 7 8.36 7.85 1.45
CA ASN A 7 9.72 7.37 1.65
C ASN A 7 9.83 6.30 2.74
N ILE A 8 8.79 6.14 3.57
CA ILE A 8 8.76 5.20 4.70
C ILE A 8 7.48 4.35 4.64
N SER A 9 7.59 3.09 5.04
CA SER A 9 6.46 2.18 5.19
C SER A 9 5.73 2.42 6.51
N LEU A 10 4.40 2.49 6.45
CA LEU A 10 3.54 2.89 7.56
C LEU A 10 2.48 1.84 7.85
N MET A 11 2.20 1.61 9.13
CA MET A 11 1.16 0.70 9.57
C MET A 11 0.21 1.38 10.57
N SER A 12 -1.08 1.04 10.52
CA SER A 12 -2.05 1.61 11.45
C SER A 12 -1.83 1.07 12.87
N LYS A 13 -1.82 1.99 13.86
CA LYS A 13 -1.69 1.62 15.29
C LYS A 13 -2.77 0.63 15.73
N ALA A 14 -3.97 0.75 15.16
CA ALA A 14 -5.07 -0.17 15.43
C ALA A 14 -4.74 -1.61 14.98
N THR A 15 -4.11 -1.77 13.82
CA THR A 15 -3.73 -3.11 13.32
C THR A 15 -2.58 -3.69 14.12
N VAL A 16 -1.57 -2.88 14.46
CA VAL A 16 -0.47 -3.31 15.33
C VAL A 16 -0.99 -3.84 16.67
N LYS A 17 -1.89 -3.10 17.31
CA LYS A 17 -2.54 -3.54 18.55
C LYS A 17 -3.33 -4.83 18.38
N ARG A 18 -4.07 -4.99 17.28
CA ARG A 18 -4.84 -6.21 16.97
C ARG A 18 -3.96 -7.44 16.74
N LEU A 19 -2.76 -7.23 16.19
CA LEU A 19 -1.79 -8.29 15.95
C LEU A 19 -0.90 -8.58 17.18
N GLY A 20 -1.05 -7.82 18.27
CA GLY A 20 -0.21 -7.97 19.47
C GLY A 20 1.27 -7.66 19.21
N LEU A 21 1.56 -6.79 18.25
CA LEU A 21 2.91 -6.39 17.91
C LEU A 21 3.33 -5.17 18.73
N GLU A 22 4.59 -5.14 19.13
CA GLU A 22 5.20 -4.04 19.88
C GLU A 22 6.61 -3.77 19.37
N GLY A 23 7.07 -2.55 19.54
CA GLY A 23 8.40 -2.12 19.14
C GLY A 23 8.81 -0.84 19.85
N PRO A 24 10.09 -0.43 19.74
CA PRO A 24 10.59 0.79 20.37
C PRO A 24 9.78 2.02 19.92
N GLU A 25 9.46 2.86 20.90
CA GLU A 25 8.75 4.12 20.67
C GLU A 25 9.71 5.21 20.17
N LEU A 26 9.23 6.03 19.23
CA LEU A 26 9.93 7.19 18.70
C LEU A 26 8.95 8.32 18.35
N HIS A 27 9.46 9.55 18.23
CA HIS A 27 8.67 10.67 17.74
C HIS A 27 8.82 10.79 16.22
N MET A 28 7.71 10.71 15.48
CA MET A 28 7.69 10.80 14.02
C MET A 28 7.02 12.09 13.59
N THR A 29 7.66 12.80 12.66
CA THR A 29 7.09 13.97 11.98
C THR A 29 7.02 13.71 10.49
N MET A 30 5.82 13.82 9.93
CA MET A 30 5.51 13.58 8.52
C MET A 30 5.21 14.89 7.81
N ASN A 31 5.83 15.06 6.63
CA ASN A 31 5.46 16.10 5.68
C ASN A 31 4.48 15.50 4.67
N LEU A 32 3.26 16.01 4.66
CA LEU A 32 2.17 15.50 3.85
C LEU A 32 2.00 16.31 2.57
N ALA A 33 1.30 15.72 1.59
CA ALA A 33 0.91 16.41 0.38
C ALA A 33 0.18 17.73 0.69
N GLY A 34 0.51 18.78 -0.07
CA GLY A 34 -0.03 20.13 0.13
C GLY A 34 0.66 20.92 1.25
N GLY A 35 1.87 20.52 1.67
CA GLY A 35 2.71 21.28 2.60
C GLY A 35 2.26 21.20 4.06
N LYS A 36 1.35 20.28 4.39
CA LYS A 36 0.91 20.06 5.79
C LYS A 36 1.95 19.23 6.53
N GLN A 37 2.09 19.46 7.82
CA GLN A 37 2.94 18.66 8.70
C GLN A 37 2.08 17.97 9.76
N LYS A 38 2.45 16.75 10.13
CA LYS A 38 1.80 15.98 11.19
C LYS A 38 2.86 15.30 12.03
N SER A 39 2.78 15.45 13.35
CA SER A 39 3.65 14.75 14.29
C SER A 39 2.85 13.80 15.17
N GLU A 40 3.38 12.62 15.43
CA GLU A 40 2.82 11.67 16.37
C GLU A 40 3.88 10.75 16.96
N THR A 41 3.64 10.27 18.17
CA THR A 41 4.38 9.13 18.73
C THR A 41 4.15 7.90 17.85
N SER A 42 5.23 7.21 17.49
CA SER A 42 5.24 6.05 16.61
C SER A 42 6.00 4.91 17.27
N GLN A 43 5.81 3.69 16.78
CA GLN A 43 6.65 2.55 17.09
C GLN A 43 7.33 2.07 15.82
N GLN A 44 8.58 1.63 15.91
CA GLN A 44 9.26 0.93 14.83
C GLN A 44 9.08 -0.57 15.02
N ILE A 45 8.47 -1.23 14.04
CA ILE A 45 8.11 -2.65 14.12
C ILE A 45 8.59 -3.35 12.86
N GLU A 46 9.07 -4.58 13.03
CA GLU A 46 9.34 -5.48 11.91
C GLU A 46 8.14 -6.40 11.69
N ILE A 47 7.65 -6.49 10.45
CA ILE A 47 6.53 -7.36 10.08
C ILE A 47 6.91 -8.26 8.90
N SER A 48 6.33 -9.45 8.86
CA SER A 48 6.40 -10.35 7.72
C SER A 48 5.12 -10.27 6.88
N LEU A 49 5.28 -10.16 5.58
CA LEU A 49 4.20 -10.04 4.60
C LEU A 49 4.28 -11.19 3.60
N ALA A 50 3.12 -11.72 3.23
CA ALA A 50 2.98 -12.67 2.14
C ALA A 50 1.81 -12.29 1.22
N PRO A 51 1.91 -12.52 -0.09
CA PRO A 51 0.76 -12.51 -0.99
C PRO A 51 -0.34 -13.45 -0.48
N ILE A 52 -1.60 -13.07 -0.68
CA ILE A 52 -2.76 -13.89 -0.28
C ILE A 52 -2.73 -15.28 -0.95
N ASN A 53 -2.17 -15.37 -2.16
CA ASN A 53 -2.21 -16.57 -2.99
C ASN A 53 -0.87 -17.34 -3.06
N ASP A 54 0.16 -16.89 -2.34
CA ASP A 54 1.49 -17.50 -2.38
C ASP A 54 2.24 -17.22 -1.06
N ASP A 55 2.13 -18.15 -0.12
CA ASP A 55 2.75 -18.07 1.20
C ASP A 55 4.26 -18.38 1.19
N GLN A 56 4.82 -18.82 0.06
CA GLN A 56 6.25 -19.03 -0.10
C GLN A 56 7.00 -17.71 -0.29
N ILE A 57 6.30 -16.65 -0.72
CA ILE A 57 6.86 -15.32 -0.87
C ILE A 57 6.70 -14.56 0.45
N ILE A 58 7.61 -14.78 1.40
CA ILE A 58 7.66 -14.02 2.65
C ILE A 58 8.66 -12.86 2.52
N LYS A 59 8.21 -11.65 2.83
CA LYS A 59 9.03 -10.44 2.85
C LYS A 59 8.96 -9.77 4.22
N THR A 60 10.12 -9.45 4.76
CA THR A 60 10.23 -8.69 6.00
C THR A 60 10.31 -7.20 5.69
N VAL A 61 9.50 -6.39 6.37
CA VAL A 61 9.43 -4.95 6.18
C VAL A 61 9.46 -4.25 7.55
N HIS A 62 10.26 -3.20 7.67
CA HIS A 62 10.19 -2.30 8.82
C HIS A 62 9.10 -1.25 8.58
N VAL A 63 8.24 -1.06 9.57
CA VAL A 63 7.14 -0.10 9.49
C VAL A 63 7.17 0.84 10.69
N LEU A 64 6.77 2.09 10.45
CA LEU A 64 6.42 3.03 11.52
C LEU A 64 4.92 3.04 11.76
N THR A 65 4.51 3.05 13.03
CA THR A 65 3.09 3.08 13.38
C THR A 65 2.53 4.50 13.36
N VAL A 66 1.35 4.66 12.76
CA VAL A 66 0.63 5.94 12.67
C VAL A 66 -0.85 5.72 12.89
N GLN A 67 -1.59 6.76 13.28
CA GLN A 67 -3.05 6.61 13.44
C GLN A 67 -3.75 6.26 12.12
N LYS A 68 -3.27 6.83 11.01
CA LYS A 68 -3.85 6.63 9.68
C LYS A 68 -2.76 6.77 8.62
N PRO A 69 -2.34 5.67 7.97
CA PRO A 69 -1.28 5.69 6.94
C PRO A 69 -1.61 6.62 5.77
N CYS A 70 -2.83 6.55 5.25
CA CYS A 70 -3.29 7.41 4.16
C CYS A 70 -4.82 7.54 4.16
N SER A 71 -5.36 8.32 3.21
CA SER A 71 -6.79 8.34 2.93
C SER A 71 -7.30 6.96 2.49
N ALA A 72 -8.59 6.72 2.68
CA ALA A 72 -9.23 5.48 2.24
C ALA A 72 -9.18 5.39 0.71
N ALA A 73 -8.94 4.18 0.21
CA ALA A 73 -9.06 3.88 -1.21
C ALA A 73 -10.52 4.01 -1.64
N LYS A 74 -10.75 4.61 -2.81
CA LYS A 74 -12.09 4.76 -3.38
C LYS A 74 -12.56 3.42 -3.96
N TRP A 75 -13.83 3.13 -3.74
CA TRP A 75 -14.51 2.04 -4.44
C TRP A 75 -14.66 2.38 -5.93
N ILE A 76 -14.44 1.39 -6.80
CA ILE A 76 -14.62 1.51 -8.24
C ILE A 76 -15.52 0.36 -8.72
N SER A 77 -16.52 0.63 -9.55
CA SER A 77 -17.37 -0.43 -10.08
C SER A 77 -16.65 -1.19 -11.21
N LYS A 78 -16.91 -2.49 -11.36
CA LYS A 78 -16.43 -3.25 -12.53
C LYS A 78 -16.91 -2.63 -13.85
N ALA A 79 -18.11 -2.05 -13.87
CA ALA A 79 -18.64 -1.34 -15.03
C ALA A 79 -17.79 -0.12 -15.41
N ALA A 80 -17.29 0.64 -14.42
CA ALA A 80 -16.38 1.76 -14.68
C ALA A 80 -15.04 1.28 -15.27
N VAL A 81 -14.53 0.12 -14.83
CA VAL A 81 -13.30 -0.47 -15.38
C VAL A 81 -13.48 -0.90 -16.84
N LYS A 82 -14.67 -1.36 -17.23
CA LYS A 82 -14.98 -1.76 -18.62
C LYS A 82 -14.86 -0.62 -19.64
N ASN A 83 -14.86 0.65 -19.20
CA ASN A 83 -14.56 1.80 -20.05
C ASN A 83 -13.07 1.84 -20.48
N TYR A 84 -12.25 0.94 -19.96
CA TYR A 84 -10.82 0.83 -20.24
C TYR A 84 -10.51 -0.56 -20.82
N PRO A 85 -10.58 -0.74 -22.16
CA PRO A 85 -10.47 -2.05 -22.80
C PRO A 85 -9.18 -2.81 -22.44
N HIS A 86 -8.07 -2.10 -22.24
CA HIS A 86 -6.78 -2.72 -21.86
C HIS A 86 -6.80 -3.40 -20.48
N LEU A 87 -7.75 -3.05 -19.62
CA LEU A 87 -7.94 -3.64 -18.29
C LEU A 87 -8.98 -4.76 -18.27
N GLU A 88 -9.75 -4.96 -19.34
CA GLU A 88 -10.86 -5.92 -19.36
C GLU A 88 -10.40 -7.34 -19.00
N SER A 89 -9.27 -7.79 -19.58
CA SER A 89 -8.67 -9.10 -19.33
C SER A 89 -8.27 -9.38 -17.87
N ILE A 90 -8.21 -8.35 -17.02
CA ILE A 90 -7.78 -8.47 -15.62
C ILE A 90 -8.82 -7.96 -14.62
N VAL A 91 -10.01 -7.55 -15.07
CA VAL A 91 -11.02 -6.90 -14.20
C VAL A 91 -11.40 -7.74 -12.99
N ASP A 92 -11.45 -9.07 -13.14
CA ASP A 92 -11.79 -10.00 -12.06
C ASP A 92 -10.64 -10.23 -11.06
N LYS A 93 -9.42 -9.84 -11.44
CA LYS A 93 -8.23 -9.90 -10.58
C LYS A 93 -8.00 -8.59 -9.80
N LEU A 94 -8.69 -7.50 -10.16
CA LEU A 94 -8.51 -6.21 -9.50
C LEU A 94 -9.27 -6.15 -8.18
N HIS A 95 -8.62 -5.63 -7.14
CA HIS A 95 -9.27 -5.29 -5.90
C HIS A 95 -9.92 -3.90 -6.00
N LEU A 96 -11.24 -3.86 -6.18
CA LEU A 96 -11.98 -2.62 -6.48
C LEU A 96 -12.83 -2.10 -5.31
N ASN A 97 -12.87 -2.81 -4.18
CA ASN A 97 -13.81 -2.52 -3.10
C ASN A 97 -13.46 -1.25 -2.29
N GLY A 98 -12.27 -0.68 -2.50
CA GLY A 98 -11.79 0.45 -1.72
C GLY A 98 -11.63 0.08 -0.23
N GLY A 99 -11.63 1.09 0.64
CA GLY A 99 -11.62 0.91 2.09
C GLY A 99 -10.43 1.54 2.80
N SER A 100 -10.36 1.33 4.11
CA SER A 100 -9.25 1.79 4.93
C SER A 100 -7.96 1.05 4.57
N ILE A 101 -6.85 1.77 4.59
CA ILE A 101 -5.53 1.21 4.35
C ILE A 101 -4.80 1.11 5.68
N ASP A 102 -4.55 -0.12 6.11
CA ASP A 102 -3.86 -0.42 7.36
C ASP A 102 -2.34 -0.55 7.19
N LEU A 103 -1.88 -0.80 5.97
CA LEU A 103 -0.47 -0.93 5.63
C LEU A 103 -0.17 -0.19 4.32
N LEU A 104 0.81 0.69 4.38
CA LEU A 104 1.38 1.42 3.27
C LEU A 104 2.85 1.04 3.16
N ILE A 105 3.29 0.59 1.99
CA ILE A 105 4.68 0.26 1.69
C ILE A 105 5.29 1.42 0.92
N GLY A 106 6.27 2.08 1.53
CA GLY A 106 7.02 3.19 0.96
C GLY A 106 8.28 2.72 0.23
N THR A 107 9.02 3.67 -0.31
CA THR A 107 10.25 3.41 -1.08
C THR A 107 11.43 2.89 -0.25
N ASP A 108 11.29 2.84 1.08
CA ASP A 108 12.20 2.12 1.99
C ASP A 108 12.17 0.60 1.77
N PHE A 109 11.17 0.09 1.06
CA PHE A 109 11.14 -1.28 0.56
C PHE A 109 11.17 -1.32 -0.99
N PRO A 110 12.34 -1.14 -1.64
CA PRO A 110 12.42 -0.95 -3.08
C PRO A 110 11.94 -2.14 -3.91
N ALA A 111 12.02 -3.36 -3.36
CA ALA A 111 11.54 -4.55 -4.04
C ALA A 111 10.03 -4.47 -4.37
N ALA A 112 9.22 -3.75 -3.58
CA ALA A 112 7.79 -3.54 -3.85
C ALA A 112 7.50 -2.84 -5.19
N PHE A 113 8.48 -2.10 -5.72
CA PHE A 113 8.31 -1.26 -6.89
C PHE A 113 8.85 -1.90 -8.18
N VAL A 114 9.26 -3.17 -8.10
CA VAL A 114 9.63 -3.95 -9.29
C VAL A 114 8.37 -4.47 -9.95
N ASP A 115 7.98 -3.81 -11.05
CA ASP A 115 6.84 -4.20 -11.87
C ASP A 115 7.17 -5.46 -12.70
N ILE A 116 6.41 -6.53 -12.50
CA ILE A 116 6.50 -7.78 -13.28
C ILE A 116 5.62 -7.71 -14.52
N HIS A 117 4.41 -7.15 -14.38
CA HIS A 117 3.48 -6.96 -15.49
C HIS A 117 2.83 -5.58 -15.42
N ILE A 118 2.72 -4.91 -16.56
CA ILE A 118 2.07 -3.60 -16.70
C ILE A 118 1.02 -3.69 -17.79
N LYS A 119 -0.20 -3.24 -17.47
CA LYS A 119 -1.28 -2.98 -18.43
C LYS A 119 -1.54 -1.47 -18.43
N GLN A 120 -1.19 -0.80 -19.51
CA GLN A 120 -1.33 0.64 -19.66
C GLN A 120 -2.17 0.99 -20.89
N SER A 121 -2.81 2.15 -20.82
CA SER A 121 -3.54 2.73 -21.94
C SER A 121 -2.60 3.46 -22.88
N GLU A 122 -2.89 3.46 -24.18
CA GLU A 122 -2.18 4.29 -25.18
C GLU A 122 -2.61 5.77 -25.12
N LEU A 123 -3.79 6.06 -24.58
CA LEU A 123 -4.43 7.39 -24.60
C LEU A 123 -4.45 8.07 -23.22
N GLY A 124 -3.47 7.79 -22.36
CA GLY A 124 -3.37 8.44 -21.03
C GLY A 124 -4.40 7.97 -19.99
N GLY A 125 -4.93 6.75 -20.15
CA GLY A 125 -5.83 6.11 -19.18
C GLY A 125 -5.13 5.48 -17.97
N PRO A 126 -5.90 4.84 -17.07
CA PRO A 126 -5.37 4.21 -15.86
C PRO A 126 -4.38 3.09 -16.18
N ILE A 127 -3.46 2.84 -15.26
CA ILE A 127 -2.43 1.80 -15.36
C ILE A 127 -2.70 0.76 -14.28
N ALA A 128 -2.65 -0.52 -14.66
CA ALA A 128 -2.60 -1.63 -13.71
C ALA A 128 -1.19 -2.23 -13.69
N LYS A 129 -0.67 -2.46 -12.48
CA LYS A 129 0.66 -2.99 -12.24
C LYS A 129 0.58 -4.21 -11.35
N ARG A 130 1.38 -5.21 -11.68
CA ARG A 130 1.63 -6.39 -10.84
C ARG A 130 3.08 -6.35 -10.41
N ASN A 131 3.35 -6.36 -9.11
CA ASN A 131 4.70 -6.29 -8.55
C ASN A 131 5.13 -7.63 -7.93
N CYS A 132 6.31 -7.66 -7.30
CA CYS A 132 6.88 -8.88 -6.73
C CYS A 132 6.15 -9.44 -5.49
N PHE A 133 5.22 -8.70 -4.90
CA PHE A 133 4.33 -9.19 -3.84
C PHE A 133 3.08 -9.88 -4.38
N GLY A 134 2.96 -10.05 -5.70
CA GLY A 134 1.82 -10.74 -6.31
C GLY A 134 0.83 -9.80 -6.95
#